data_AF-A0A554JTU1-F1
#
_entry.id   AF-A0A554JTU1-F1
#
_cell.length_a   1.000
_cell.length_b   1.000
_cell.length_c   1.000
_cell.angle_alpha   90.00
_cell.angle_beta   90.00
_cell.angle_gamma   90.00
#
_symmetry.space_group_name_H-M   'P 1'
#
loop_
_entity.id
_entity.type
_entity.pdbx_description
1 polymer ?
#
loop_
_entity_poly.entity_id
_entity_poly.type
_entity_poly.pdbx_seq_one_letter_code
_entity_poly.pdbx_strand_id
1 'polypeptide(L)'
;MASVTASRERLAAVCRGAACAVVPHPANAYRPYLFRHPVLGFVNALILCATVGASLLISLTPEVARLSTVTVSTLVRFTNAERSKAGLPPLTEHPVLTRSAQLKGEHMLRHDYFDHTSPDGLSPWAWFNLARYAYLYAGENLAIDFSEAEDVVAAWMRSPGHRRNLLSDRYDDIGIAVVTGEFEGRTVTMVVQHFGRRPASGGAANRSASAPLLVASENRTRGTPVRLAVPQILEPREGQTVSTSAATVRGFAPLESRVQLSVDGAVVGTFESAEGSFRGTVSVPENQERTAVLRARAIKDGQTSAWSVPRTVRVDTKGPDIAITRAALLPDPQRGLGRALLVVPAGGDVRSLAVLLPNHAAIPLERDGEVLSVRLAVPLQGPLHLRATDAHGNTHTVQWHPFLSYTTAESPTRSTRLQLAAAASDLRSWLSGFLLVFAALFVVNLFFHLRFHRLLHADLVGHALLVVSLGSAVVFLT
;
A
#
# COMPACT_ATOMS: atom_id res chain seq x y z
N MET A 1 -88.49 -17.59 -4.19
CA MET A 1 -87.58 -16.53 -3.71
C MET A 1 -86.35 -17.02 -2.94
N ALA A 2 -86.18 -18.31 -2.66
CA ALA A 2 -85.03 -18.82 -1.88
C ALA A 2 -83.80 -19.29 -2.72
N SER A 3 -83.89 -19.39 -4.05
CA SER A 3 -82.77 -19.90 -4.89
C SER A 3 -81.88 -18.82 -5.52
N VAL A 4 -82.29 -17.54 -5.47
CA VAL A 4 -81.53 -16.41 -6.05
C VAL A 4 -80.59 -15.79 -5.01
N THR A 5 -80.86 -15.95 -3.72
CA THR A 5 -80.00 -15.51 -2.62
C THR A 5 -78.79 -16.42 -2.44
N ALA A 6 -78.94 -17.73 -2.61
CA ALA A 6 -77.84 -18.70 -2.50
C ALA A 6 -76.79 -18.59 -3.64
N SER A 7 -77.18 -18.10 -4.84
CA SER A 7 -76.22 -17.91 -5.95
C SER A 7 -75.39 -16.64 -5.79
N ARG A 8 -75.94 -15.60 -5.16
CA ARG A 8 -75.21 -14.36 -4.83
C ARG A 8 -74.17 -14.57 -3.74
N GLU A 9 -74.45 -15.42 -2.75
CA GLU A 9 -73.47 -15.76 -1.71
C GLU A 9 -72.33 -16.65 -2.22
N ARG A 10 -72.60 -17.55 -3.19
CA ARG A 10 -71.54 -18.37 -3.82
C ARG A 10 -70.66 -17.58 -4.80
N LEU A 11 -71.18 -16.56 -5.49
CA LEU A 11 -70.38 -15.66 -6.33
C LEU A 11 -69.49 -14.70 -5.51
N ALA A 12 -69.85 -14.41 -4.26
CA ALA A 12 -69.02 -13.62 -3.35
C ALA A 12 -67.81 -14.40 -2.78
N ALA A 13 -67.85 -15.75 -2.80
CA ALA A 13 -66.88 -16.60 -2.13
C ALA A 13 -65.60 -16.93 -2.93
N VAL A 14 -65.51 -16.56 -4.21
CA VAL A 14 -64.40 -17.00 -5.10
C VAL A 14 -63.25 -16.00 -5.21
N CYS A 15 -63.45 -14.72 -4.87
CA CYS A 15 -62.38 -13.73 -4.99
C CYS A 15 -61.60 -13.54 -3.67
N ARG A 16 -60.88 -14.59 -3.23
CA ARG A 16 -59.93 -14.47 -2.12
C ARG A 16 -58.58 -13.90 -2.61
N GLY A 17 -58.19 -12.79 -2.01
CA GLY A 17 -56.80 -12.30 -1.96
C GLY A 17 -56.27 -11.63 -3.23
N ALA A 18 -55.66 -12.41 -4.12
CA ALA A 18 -54.77 -11.87 -5.16
C ALA A 18 -55.48 -11.43 -6.45
N ALA A 19 -56.55 -12.12 -6.86
CA ALA A 19 -57.23 -11.85 -8.14
C ALA A 19 -57.90 -10.46 -8.16
N CYS A 20 -58.52 -10.04 -7.05
CA CYS A 20 -59.12 -8.71 -6.92
C CYS A 20 -58.11 -7.55 -6.86
N ALA A 21 -56.83 -7.84 -6.63
CA ALA A 21 -55.80 -6.81 -6.58
C ALA A 21 -55.47 -6.28 -7.98
N VAL A 22 -55.54 -7.13 -9.01
CA VAL A 22 -55.09 -6.83 -10.38
C VAL A 22 -56.24 -6.82 -11.40
N VAL A 23 -57.28 -7.63 -11.20
CA VAL A 23 -58.39 -7.80 -12.17
C VAL A 23 -59.64 -7.01 -11.73
N PRO A 24 -60.27 -6.23 -12.61
CA PRO A 24 -61.55 -5.57 -12.32
C PRO A 24 -62.65 -6.61 -12.01
N HIS A 25 -63.37 -6.43 -10.90
CA HIS A 25 -64.41 -7.36 -10.44
C HIS A 25 -65.55 -6.58 -9.74
N PRO A 26 -66.81 -7.04 -9.77
CA PRO A 26 -67.90 -6.38 -9.04
C PRO A 26 -67.56 -6.10 -7.56
N ALA A 27 -66.89 -7.04 -6.90
CA ALA A 27 -66.47 -6.93 -5.50
C ALA A 27 -65.36 -5.88 -5.23
N ASN A 28 -64.66 -5.40 -6.26
CA ASN A 28 -63.72 -4.26 -6.16
C ASN A 28 -64.25 -3.01 -6.88
N ALA A 29 -65.55 -2.96 -7.17
CA ALA A 29 -66.22 -1.93 -7.95
C ALA A 29 -65.55 -1.69 -9.32
N TYR A 30 -65.02 -2.75 -9.93
CA TYR A 30 -64.24 -2.73 -11.17
C TYR A 30 -62.99 -1.85 -11.12
N ARG A 31 -62.49 -1.54 -9.91
CA ARG A 31 -61.26 -0.79 -9.67
C ARG A 31 -60.29 -1.66 -8.88
N PRO A 32 -59.33 -2.32 -9.57
CA PRO A 32 -58.37 -3.20 -8.91
C PRO A 32 -57.63 -2.46 -7.80
N TYR A 33 -57.44 -3.12 -6.65
CA TYR A 33 -56.88 -2.47 -5.47
C TYR A 33 -55.45 -1.97 -5.67
N LEU A 34 -54.66 -2.61 -6.53
CA LEU A 34 -53.27 -2.24 -6.83
C LEU A 34 -53.15 -0.91 -7.58
N PHE A 35 -54.16 -0.55 -8.39
CA PHE A 35 -54.19 0.68 -9.18
C PHE A 35 -54.92 1.83 -8.49
N ARG A 36 -55.20 1.72 -7.19
CA ARG A 36 -55.78 2.82 -6.43
C ARG A 36 -54.69 3.81 -6.05
N HIS A 37 -54.99 5.10 -6.12
CA HIS A 37 -54.06 6.19 -5.80
C HIS A 37 -53.20 5.99 -4.54
N PRO A 38 -53.74 5.55 -3.38
CA PRO A 38 -52.91 5.35 -2.20
C PRO A 38 -51.93 4.16 -2.33
N VAL A 39 -52.31 3.10 -3.03
CA VAL A 39 -51.44 1.92 -3.25
C VAL A 39 -50.36 2.22 -4.30
N LEU A 40 -50.73 2.92 -5.38
CA LEU A 40 -49.78 3.45 -6.37
C LEU A 40 -48.78 4.42 -5.72
N GLY A 41 -49.24 5.31 -4.84
CA GLY A 41 -48.38 6.20 -4.08
C GLY A 41 -47.38 5.44 -3.21
N PHE A 42 -47.84 4.39 -2.51
CA PHE A 42 -46.98 3.54 -1.69
C PHE A 42 -45.95 2.76 -2.52
N VAL A 43 -46.37 2.13 -3.63
CA VAL A 43 -45.47 1.39 -4.53
C VAL A 43 -44.43 2.32 -5.17
N ASN A 44 -44.85 3.50 -5.64
CA ASN A 44 -43.93 4.51 -6.19
C ASN A 44 -42.94 5.03 -5.15
N ALA A 45 -43.39 5.25 -3.90
CA ALA A 45 -42.51 5.65 -2.81
C ALA A 45 -41.49 4.55 -2.48
N LEU A 46 -41.90 3.29 -2.50
CA LEU A 46 -41.01 2.15 -2.25
C LEU A 46 -39.98 1.98 -3.38
N ILE A 47 -40.40 2.12 -4.64
CA ILE A 47 -39.49 2.14 -5.80
C ILE A 47 -38.51 3.31 -5.68
N LEU A 48 -39.00 4.52 -5.36
CA LEU A 48 -38.18 5.71 -5.20
C LEU A 48 -37.15 5.52 -4.09
N CYS A 49 -37.56 5.05 -2.91
CA CYS A 49 -36.66 4.73 -1.80
C CYS A 49 -35.64 3.66 -2.17
N ALA A 50 -36.03 2.62 -2.90
CA ALA A 50 -35.10 1.60 -3.38
C ALA A 50 -34.08 2.18 -4.37
N THR A 51 -34.51 3.03 -5.30
CA THR A 51 -33.61 3.69 -6.27
C THR A 51 -32.68 4.70 -5.60
N VAL A 52 -33.18 5.54 -4.69
CA VAL A 52 -32.35 6.49 -3.93
C VAL A 52 -31.39 5.74 -3.02
N GLY A 53 -31.85 4.68 -2.36
CA GLY A 53 -31.02 3.79 -1.55
C GLY A 53 -29.91 3.13 -2.37
N ALA A 54 -30.22 2.61 -3.56
CA ALA A 54 -29.24 2.01 -4.46
C ALA A 54 -28.23 3.04 -4.99
N SER A 55 -28.68 4.23 -5.42
CA SER A 55 -27.81 5.31 -5.90
C SER A 55 -26.91 5.86 -4.78
N LEU A 56 -27.45 5.98 -3.57
CA LEU A 56 -26.70 6.38 -2.38
C LEU A 56 -25.69 5.31 -1.98
N LEU A 57 -26.07 4.02 -2.06
CA LEU A 57 -25.14 2.91 -1.82
C LEU A 57 -23.99 2.95 -2.83
N ILE A 58 -24.26 3.15 -4.12
CA ILE A 58 -23.25 3.30 -5.19
C ILE A 58 -22.33 4.50 -4.93
N SER A 59 -22.87 5.60 -4.42
CA SER A 59 -22.10 6.83 -4.13
C SER A 59 -21.31 6.76 -2.81
N LEU A 60 -21.75 5.94 -1.86
CA LEU A 60 -21.08 5.71 -0.57
C LEU A 60 -20.07 4.55 -0.63
N THR A 61 -20.13 3.70 -1.66
CA THR A 61 -19.07 2.72 -1.94
C THR A 61 -17.94 3.38 -2.73
N PRO A 62 -16.69 3.37 -2.25
CA PRO A 62 -15.56 3.92 -2.99
C PRO A 62 -15.27 3.03 -4.20
N GLU A 63 -15.70 3.41 -5.41
CA GLU A 63 -15.25 2.89 -6.73
C GLU A 63 -15.07 1.34 -6.89
N VAL A 64 -15.68 0.52 -6.04
CA VAL A 64 -15.51 -0.95 -6.00
C VAL A 64 -16.45 -1.64 -6.99
N ALA A 65 -16.29 -1.36 -8.27
CA ALA A 65 -16.58 -2.28 -9.37
C ALA A 65 -16.17 -1.70 -10.74
N ARG A 66 -15.00 -1.05 -10.86
CA ARG A 66 -14.28 -1.21 -12.13
C ARG A 66 -13.76 -2.64 -12.14
N LEU A 67 -14.57 -3.57 -12.63
CA LEU A 67 -14.06 -4.87 -13.07
C LEU A 67 -13.08 -4.57 -14.20
N SER A 68 -11.81 -4.28 -13.88
CA SER A 68 -10.78 -4.20 -14.90
C SER A 68 -10.72 -5.59 -15.56
N THR A 69 -11.11 -5.66 -16.82
CA THR A 69 -11.11 -6.91 -17.61
C THR A 69 -9.68 -7.31 -18.01
N VAL A 70 -8.69 -6.53 -17.57
CA VAL A 70 -7.26 -6.74 -17.76
C VAL A 70 -6.82 -8.01 -17.03
N THR A 71 -7.05 -9.13 -17.69
CA THR A 71 -6.63 -10.45 -17.23
C THR A 71 -5.39 -10.89 -17.99
N VAL A 72 -4.47 -11.58 -17.29
CA VAL A 72 -3.23 -12.11 -17.86
C VAL A 72 -3.52 -12.96 -19.11
N SER A 73 -4.50 -13.86 -19.03
CA SER A 73 -4.88 -14.74 -20.15
C SER A 73 -5.37 -13.97 -21.38
N THR A 74 -6.08 -12.86 -21.19
CA THR A 74 -6.55 -12.02 -22.30
C THR A 74 -5.42 -11.23 -22.93
N LEU A 75 -4.50 -10.68 -22.13
CA LEU A 75 -3.29 -9.99 -22.63
C LEU A 75 -2.39 -10.93 -23.44
N VAL A 76 -2.19 -12.17 -22.98
CA VAL A 76 -1.44 -13.19 -23.73
C VAL A 76 -2.15 -13.54 -25.03
N ARG A 77 -3.47 -13.75 -24.99
CA ARG A 77 -4.28 -14.04 -26.20
C ARG A 77 -4.16 -12.94 -27.25
N PHE A 78 -4.32 -11.67 -26.85
CA PHE A 78 -4.20 -10.54 -27.77
C PHE A 78 -2.77 -10.34 -28.28
N THR A 79 -1.76 -10.54 -27.43
CA THR A 79 -0.35 -10.52 -27.85
C THR A 79 -0.09 -11.58 -28.93
N ASN A 80 -0.54 -12.82 -28.71
CA ASN A 80 -0.39 -13.91 -29.67
C ASN A 80 -1.22 -13.72 -30.94
N ALA A 81 -2.37 -13.03 -30.87
CA ALA A 81 -3.13 -12.65 -32.06
C ALA A 81 -2.35 -11.67 -32.95
N GLU A 82 -1.69 -10.65 -32.37
CA GLU A 82 -0.82 -9.74 -33.12
C GLU A 82 0.39 -10.45 -33.72
N ARG A 83 0.99 -11.41 -33.00
CA ARG A 83 2.08 -12.25 -33.52
C ARG A 83 1.63 -13.12 -34.68
N SER A 84 0.45 -13.72 -34.59
CA SER A 84 -0.13 -14.52 -35.67
C SER A 84 -0.39 -13.69 -36.93
N LYS A 85 -0.91 -12.46 -36.80
CA LYS A 85 -1.05 -11.52 -37.93
C LYS A 85 0.28 -11.19 -38.61
N ALA A 86 1.38 -11.20 -37.84
CA ALA A 86 2.74 -10.98 -38.35
C ALA A 86 3.44 -12.27 -38.83
N GLY A 87 2.77 -13.43 -38.81
CA GLY A 87 3.37 -14.71 -39.23
C GLY A 87 4.37 -15.29 -38.23
N LEU A 88 4.34 -14.86 -36.96
CA LEU A 88 5.25 -15.32 -35.91
C LEU A 88 4.60 -16.42 -35.04
N PRO A 89 5.40 -17.34 -34.49
CA PRO A 89 4.90 -18.36 -33.57
C PRO A 89 4.35 -17.72 -32.27
N PRO A 90 3.30 -18.30 -31.67
CA PRO A 90 2.77 -17.82 -30.40
C PRO A 90 3.79 -18.03 -29.28
N LEU A 91 3.79 -17.11 -28.32
CA LEU A 91 4.57 -17.22 -27.09
C LEU A 91 3.86 -18.11 -26.09
N THR A 92 4.64 -18.86 -25.32
CA THR A 92 4.15 -19.77 -24.27
C THR A 92 4.24 -19.10 -22.90
N GLU A 93 3.16 -19.14 -22.12
CA GLU A 93 3.19 -18.62 -20.76
C GLU A 93 4.18 -19.40 -19.89
N HIS A 94 5.10 -18.69 -19.24
CA HIS A 94 6.12 -19.29 -18.39
C HIS A 94 5.99 -18.78 -16.94
N PRO A 95 5.71 -19.64 -15.95
CA PRO A 95 5.37 -19.22 -14.60
C PRO A 95 6.50 -18.45 -13.91
N VAL A 96 7.76 -18.73 -14.25
CA VAL A 96 8.91 -17.99 -13.72
C VAL A 96 8.97 -16.56 -14.27
N LEU A 97 8.60 -16.33 -15.54
CA LEU A 97 8.49 -14.98 -16.08
C LEU A 97 7.30 -14.23 -15.49
N THR A 98 6.18 -14.93 -15.24
CA THR A 98 5.04 -14.35 -14.51
C THR A 98 5.46 -13.90 -13.11
N ARG A 99 6.24 -14.71 -12.39
CA ARG A 99 6.80 -14.31 -11.10
C ARG A 99 7.74 -13.11 -11.22
N SER A 100 8.57 -13.07 -12.27
CA SER A 100 9.46 -11.95 -12.57
C SER A 100 8.67 -10.64 -12.78
N ALA A 101 7.63 -10.67 -13.61
CA ALA A 101 6.77 -9.53 -13.88
C ALA A 101 6.03 -9.06 -12.60
N GLN A 102 5.58 -10.01 -11.76
CA GLN A 102 4.92 -9.71 -10.49
C GLN A 102 5.86 -8.96 -9.54
N LEU A 103 7.11 -9.41 -9.40
CA LEU A 103 8.11 -8.75 -8.57
C LEU A 103 8.39 -7.31 -9.04
N LYS A 104 8.50 -7.10 -10.35
CA LYS A 104 8.67 -5.76 -10.95
C LYS A 104 7.47 -4.85 -10.63
N GLY A 105 6.25 -5.34 -10.87
CA GLY A 105 5.02 -4.58 -10.62
C GLY A 105 4.85 -4.20 -9.15
N GLU A 106 5.04 -5.15 -8.23
CA GLU A 106 4.99 -4.89 -6.79
C GLU A 106 6.11 -3.94 -6.33
N HIS A 107 7.26 -3.94 -7.02
CA HIS A 107 8.32 -2.98 -6.73
C HIS A 107 7.94 -1.57 -7.18
N MET A 108 7.37 -1.42 -8.38
CA MET A 108 6.86 -0.16 -8.93
C MET A 108 5.85 0.50 -8.01
N LEU A 109 4.83 -0.25 -7.57
CA LEU A 109 3.83 0.24 -6.63
C LEU A 109 4.44 0.62 -5.27
N ARG A 110 5.33 -0.21 -4.71
CA ARG A 110 5.91 0.04 -3.37
C ARG A 110 6.84 1.25 -3.31
N HIS A 111 7.47 1.61 -4.42
CA HIS A 111 8.44 2.71 -4.48
C HIS A 111 7.92 3.89 -5.32
N ASP A 112 6.63 3.89 -5.63
CA ASP A 112 5.92 4.99 -6.29
C ASP A 112 6.62 5.45 -7.60
N TYR A 113 6.89 4.51 -8.50
CA TYR A 113 7.51 4.83 -9.80
C TYR A 113 6.95 3.97 -10.94
N PHE A 114 7.03 4.50 -12.16
CA PHE A 114 6.69 3.79 -13.39
C PHE A 114 7.79 4.00 -14.45
N ASP A 115 8.79 3.12 -14.42
CA ASP A 115 9.94 3.14 -15.35
C ASP A 115 10.51 1.72 -15.47
N HIS A 116 11.16 1.43 -16.60
CA HIS A 116 11.95 0.22 -16.82
C HIS A 116 13.07 0.08 -15.78
N THR A 117 13.79 1.18 -15.51
CA THR A 117 14.84 1.22 -14.48
C THR A 117 14.26 1.79 -13.20
N SER A 118 14.49 1.13 -12.06
CA SER A 118 13.98 1.67 -10.79
C SER A 118 14.73 2.95 -10.37
N PRO A 119 14.17 3.77 -9.44
CA PRO A 119 14.81 4.99 -8.96
C PRO A 119 16.17 4.73 -8.31
N ASP A 120 16.35 3.53 -7.74
CA ASP A 120 17.61 3.04 -7.19
C ASP A 120 18.53 2.42 -8.25
N GLY A 121 18.17 2.43 -9.53
CA GLY A 121 19.02 2.03 -10.65
C GLY A 121 18.94 0.55 -11.04
N LEU A 122 17.96 -0.21 -10.54
CA LEU A 122 17.78 -1.61 -10.92
C LEU A 122 17.30 -1.70 -12.36
N SER A 123 18.10 -2.34 -13.21
CA SER A 123 17.67 -2.66 -14.57
C SER A 123 16.51 -3.68 -14.59
N PRO A 124 15.69 -3.71 -15.65
CA PRO A 124 14.63 -4.72 -15.82
C PRO A 124 15.09 -6.18 -15.63
N TRP A 125 16.34 -6.45 -15.99
CA TRP A 125 16.92 -7.79 -15.96
C TRP A 125 17.16 -8.34 -14.55
N ALA A 126 17.21 -7.46 -13.54
CA ALA A 126 17.33 -7.86 -12.15
C ALA A 126 16.14 -8.75 -11.72
N TRP A 127 14.94 -8.49 -12.24
CA TRP A 127 13.73 -9.24 -11.92
C TRP A 127 13.75 -10.65 -12.52
N PHE A 128 14.38 -10.84 -13.67
CA PHE A 128 14.56 -12.15 -14.29
C PHE A 128 15.50 -13.01 -13.45
N ASN A 129 16.59 -12.41 -12.96
CA ASN A 129 17.55 -13.06 -12.07
C ASN A 129 16.93 -13.42 -10.71
N LEU A 130 16.18 -12.50 -10.10
CA LEU A 130 15.46 -12.74 -8.84
C LEU A 130 14.43 -13.87 -8.95
N ALA A 131 13.73 -13.94 -10.09
CA ALA A 131 12.81 -15.03 -10.38
C ALA A 131 13.52 -16.34 -10.75
N ARG A 132 14.83 -16.32 -11.00
CA ARG A 132 15.65 -17.45 -11.50
C ARG A 132 15.26 -17.91 -12.90
N TYR A 133 14.87 -16.98 -13.78
CA TYR A 133 14.69 -17.27 -15.20
C TYR A 133 16.01 -17.07 -15.95
N ALA A 134 16.60 -18.15 -16.47
CA ALA A 134 17.79 -18.08 -17.32
C ALA A 134 17.39 -17.73 -18.77
N TYR A 135 18.06 -16.77 -19.40
CA TYR A 135 17.70 -16.30 -20.74
C TYR A 135 18.92 -16.04 -21.64
N LEU A 136 18.73 -16.28 -22.94
CA LEU A 136 19.56 -15.77 -24.04
C LEU A 136 19.06 -14.40 -24.50
N TYR A 137 17.74 -14.23 -24.56
CA TYR A 137 17.08 -12.98 -24.91
C TYR A 137 15.99 -12.69 -23.89
N ALA A 138 15.86 -11.42 -23.50
CA ALA A 138 14.80 -10.92 -22.64
C ALA A 138 14.21 -9.63 -23.22
N GLY A 139 12.98 -9.31 -22.82
CA GLY A 139 12.28 -8.08 -23.18
C GLY A 139 11.28 -7.68 -22.09
N GLU A 140 10.97 -6.39 -21.98
CA GLU A 140 10.00 -5.85 -21.04
C GLU A 140 9.12 -4.81 -21.73
N ASN A 141 7.81 -4.89 -21.49
CA ASN A 141 6.85 -3.83 -21.76
C ASN A 141 6.08 -3.50 -20.48
N LEU A 142 5.78 -2.22 -20.31
CA LEU A 142 5.03 -1.70 -19.17
C LEU A 142 3.79 -0.95 -19.67
N ALA A 143 2.70 -1.02 -18.93
CA ALA A 143 1.53 -0.18 -19.11
C ALA A 143 0.93 0.21 -17.75
N ILE A 144 0.25 1.35 -17.70
CA ILE A 144 -0.41 1.87 -16.50
C ILE A 144 -1.71 2.55 -16.90
N ASP A 145 -2.72 2.45 -16.03
CA ASP A 145 -3.99 3.19 -16.13
C ASP A 145 -4.84 2.83 -17.36
N PHE A 146 -4.89 1.54 -17.69
CA PHE A 146 -5.79 0.99 -18.72
C PHE A 146 -6.95 0.22 -18.09
N SER A 147 -8.15 0.41 -18.62
CA SER A 147 -9.36 -0.31 -18.20
C SER A 147 -9.55 -1.66 -18.91
N GLU A 148 -9.06 -1.80 -20.15
CA GLU A 148 -9.28 -2.96 -21.02
C GLU A 148 -7.96 -3.54 -21.57
N ALA A 149 -7.87 -4.88 -21.64
CA ALA A 149 -6.67 -5.57 -22.13
C ALA A 149 -6.37 -5.32 -23.62
N GLU A 150 -7.41 -5.10 -24.43
CA GLU A 150 -7.27 -4.80 -25.86
C GLU A 150 -6.56 -3.45 -26.06
N ASP A 151 -6.92 -2.45 -25.25
CA ASP A 151 -6.34 -1.11 -25.31
C ASP A 151 -4.86 -1.13 -24.91
N VAL A 152 -4.47 -1.96 -23.93
CA VAL A 152 -3.05 -2.15 -23.55
C VAL A 152 -2.24 -2.65 -24.74
N VAL A 153 -2.70 -3.73 -25.41
CA VAL A 153 -1.97 -4.32 -26.54
C VAL A 153 -1.98 -3.38 -27.74
N ALA A 154 -3.09 -2.68 -28.01
CA ALA A 154 -3.18 -1.68 -29.06
C ALA A 154 -2.20 -0.50 -28.81
N ALA A 155 -2.09 -0.03 -27.56
CA ALA A 155 -1.14 1.01 -27.18
C ALA A 155 0.32 0.55 -27.36
N TRP A 156 0.65 -0.68 -26.96
CA TRP A 156 1.97 -1.26 -27.22
C TRP A 156 2.25 -1.39 -28.72
N MET A 157 1.28 -1.80 -29.54
CA MET A 157 1.44 -1.89 -30.99
C MET A 157 1.63 -0.52 -31.66
N ARG A 158 1.06 0.55 -31.11
CA ARG A 158 1.28 1.93 -31.60
C ARG A 158 2.64 2.50 -31.20
N SER A 159 3.27 1.98 -30.14
CA SER A 159 4.61 2.38 -29.71
C SER A 159 5.70 1.56 -30.44
N PRO A 160 6.62 2.19 -31.19
CA PRO A 160 7.68 1.47 -31.90
C PRO A 160 8.56 0.60 -30.98
N GLY A 161 8.81 1.05 -29.74
CA GLY A 161 9.59 0.30 -28.76
C GLY A 161 8.88 -0.97 -28.29
N HIS A 162 7.64 -0.82 -27.82
CA HIS A 162 6.86 -1.95 -27.32
C HIS A 162 6.48 -2.93 -28.43
N ARG A 163 6.12 -2.43 -29.63
CA ARG A 163 5.83 -3.24 -30.81
C ARG A 163 7.00 -4.13 -31.21
N ARG A 164 8.24 -3.63 -31.14
CA ARG A 164 9.44 -4.45 -31.41
C ARG A 164 9.55 -5.63 -30.46
N ASN A 165 9.18 -5.47 -29.19
CA ASN A 165 9.17 -6.59 -28.25
C ASN A 165 8.05 -7.60 -28.57
N LEU A 166 6.82 -7.12 -28.83
CA LEU A 166 5.67 -7.98 -29.19
C LEU A 166 5.95 -8.85 -30.42
N LEU A 167 6.58 -8.28 -31.44
CA LEU A 167 6.83 -8.91 -32.75
C LEU A 167 8.26 -9.43 -32.92
N SER A 168 9.01 -9.60 -31.83
CA SER A 168 10.35 -10.19 -31.89
C SER A 168 10.25 -11.70 -32.09
N ASP A 169 11.03 -12.24 -33.03
CA ASP A 169 11.20 -13.67 -33.29
C ASP A 169 12.17 -14.34 -32.30
N ARG A 170 12.77 -13.56 -31.39
CA ARG A 170 13.78 -14.04 -30.44
C ARG A 170 13.22 -14.64 -29.17
N TYR A 171 11.91 -14.53 -28.95
CA TYR A 171 11.24 -14.95 -27.73
C TYR A 171 10.37 -16.18 -27.97
N ASP A 172 10.40 -17.11 -27.02
CA ASP A 172 9.58 -18.32 -26.99
C ASP A 172 8.59 -18.28 -25.82
N ASP A 173 8.99 -17.62 -24.72
CA ASP A 173 8.27 -17.54 -23.46
C ASP A 173 7.74 -16.12 -23.19
N ILE A 174 6.59 -16.04 -22.51
CA ILE A 174 5.99 -14.79 -22.01
C ILE A 174 5.57 -14.95 -20.55
N GLY A 175 5.67 -13.89 -19.76
CA GLY A 175 5.07 -13.81 -18.43
C GLY A 175 4.50 -12.41 -18.20
N ILE A 176 3.29 -12.34 -17.66
CA ILE A 176 2.59 -11.07 -17.45
C ILE A 176 2.09 -11.00 -16.02
N ALA A 177 2.23 -9.83 -15.40
CA ALA A 177 1.59 -9.51 -14.14
C ALA A 177 0.71 -8.28 -14.29
N VAL A 178 -0.47 -8.34 -13.67
CA VAL A 178 -1.39 -7.21 -13.53
C VAL A 178 -1.49 -6.93 -12.04
N VAL A 179 -0.96 -5.79 -11.61
CA VAL A 179 -0.90 -5.41 -10.20
C VAL A 179 -1.73 -4.15 -9.99
N THR A 180 -2.50 -4.10 -8.90
CA THR A 180 -3.30 -2.93 -8.53
C THR A 180 -2.86 -2.44 -7.16
N GLY A 181 -2.69 -1.13 -7.03
CA GLY A 181 -2.27 -0.50 -5.78
C GLY A 181 -2.22 1.02 -5.91
N GLU A 182 -1.74 1.68 -4.86
CA GLU A 182 -1.58 3.14 -4.85
C GLU A 182 -0.33 3.57 -5.64
N PHE A 183 -0.49 4.59 -6.48
CA PHE A 183 0.57 5.28 -7.21
C PHE A 183 0.20 6.77 -7.31
N GLU A 184 1.10 7.66 -6.92
CA GLU A 184 0.86 9.12 -6.86
C GLU A 184 -0.44 9.50 -6.13
N GLY A 185 -0.78 8.77 -5.05
CA GLY A 185 -1.98 9.00 -4.23
C GLY A 185 -3.31 8.60 -4.89
N ARG A 186 -3.28 7.77 -5.94
CA ARG A 186 -4.46 7.20 -6.60
C ARG A 186 -4.31 5.69 -6.76
N THR A 187 -5.41 4.95 -6.70
CA THR A 187 -5.41 3.54 -7.07
C THR A 187 -5.24 3.39 -8.59
N VAL A 188 -4.20 2.68 -9.02
CA VAL A 188 -3.92 2.38 -10.44
C VAL A 188 -3.75 0.88 -10.67
N THR A 189 -3.98 0.46 -11.92
CA THR A 189 -3.57 -0.87 -12.40
C THR A 189 -2.34 -0.73 -13.29
N MET A 190 -1.25 -1.43 -12.94
CA MET A 190 -0.04 -1.55 -13.76
C MET A 190 0.04 -2.94 -14.37
N VAL A 191 0.49 -2.99 -15.63
CA VAL A 191 0.75 -4.23 -16.37
C VAL A 191 2.23 -4.32 -16.67
N VAL A 192 2.84 -5.43 -16.30
CA VAL A 192 4.23 -5.77 -16.63
C VAL A 192 4.22 -7.00 -17.52
N GLN A 193 4.83 -6.90 -18.70
CA GLN A 193 4.96 -8.00 -19.65
C GLN A 193 6.43 -8.28 -19.91
N HIS A 194 6.88 -9.47 -19.49
CA HIS A 194 8.23 -9.98 -19.70
C HIS A 194 8.25 -11.03 -20.80
N PHE A 195 9.27 -10.97 -21.64
CA PHE A 195 9.53 -11.92 -22.71
C PHE A 195 10.86 -12.63 -22.47
N GLY A 196 10.97 -13.88 -22.89
CA GLY A 196 12.18 -14.65 -22.69
C GLY A 196 12.42 -15.71 -23.77
N ARG A 197 13.69 -16.04 -23.96
CA ARG A 197 14.13 -17.28 -24.60
C ARG A 197 15.22 -17.91 -23.78
N ARG A 198 15.02 -19.15 -23.35
CA ARG A 198 15.99 -19.89 -22.54
C ARG A 198 17.15 -20.39 -23.42
N PRO A 199 18.37 -20.53 -22.85
CA PRO A 199 19.42 -21.31 -23.49
C PRO A 199 18.90 -22.71 -23.82
N ALA A 200 19.22 -23.23 -25.00
CA ALA A 200 18.89 -24.61 -25.35
C ALA A 200 19.46 -25.51 -24.25
N SER A 201 18.59 -26.18 -23.51
CA SER A 201 19.00 -27.11 -22.47
C SER A 201 19.77 -28.24 -23.16
N GLY A 202 21.08 -28.33 -22.90
CA GLY A 202 21.87 -29.49 -23.29
C GLY A 202 21.23 -30.73 -22.69
N GLY A 203 20.53 -31.50 -23.53
CA GLY A 203 19.84 -32.71 -23.12
C GLY A 203 20.86 -33.74 -22.66
N ALA A 204 20.74 -34.17 -21.41
CA ALA A 204 21.26 -35.47 -21.00
C ALA A 204 20.37 -36.55 -21.63
N ALA A 205 20.76 -37.08 -22.79
CA ALA A 205 20.29 -38.37 -23.28
C ALA A 205 21.25 -39.00 -24.31
N ASN A 206 21.76 -40.17 -23.91
CA ASN A 206 22.28 -41.30 -24.70
C ASN A 206 23.64 -41.25 -25.39
N ARG A 207 24.50 -42.16 -24.88
CA ARG A 207 25.60 -42.80 -25.60
C ARG A 207 25.05 -43.61 -26.80
N SER A 208 25.90 -43.75 -27.80
CA SER A 208 25.82 -44.70 -28.93
C SER A 208 25.02 -44.25 -30.17
N ALA A 209 25.69 -43.54 -31.08
CA ALA A 209 25.62 -43.80 -32.53
C ALA A 209 26.83 -43.17 -33.23
N SER A 210 27.43 -43.94 -34.11
CA SER A 210 28.72 -43.75 -34.78
C SER A 210 28.73 -42.62 -35.83
N ALA A 211 29.83 -41.83 -35.86
CA ALA A 211 30.61 -41.28 -37.00
C ALA A 211 29.90 -40.67 -38.25
N PRO A 212 30.48 -39.67 -38.97
CA PRO A 212 31.92 -39.52 -39.18
C PRO A 212 32.52 -38.11 -39.00
N LEU A 213 33.85 -38.11 -38.90
CA LEU A 213 34.73 -36.94 -38.95
C LEU A 213 34.39 -36.02 -40.13
N LEU A 214 34.24 -34.73 -39.84
CA LEU A 214 34.55 -33.67 -40.79
C LEU A 214 35.67 -32.81 -40.22
N VAL A 215 36.76 -32.80 -40.97
CA VAL A 215 37.99 -32.06 -40.77
C VAL A 215 37.76 -30.57 -40.98
N ALA A 216 38.31 -29.77 -40.05
CA ALA A 216 38.76 -28.38 -40.15
C ALA A 216 37.78 -27.30 -40.64
N SER A 217 37.52 -26.33 -39.74
CA SER A 217 37.98 -24.96 -39.99
C SER A 217 38.14 -24.24 -38.65
N GLU A 218 39.40 -24.12 -38.19
CA GLU A 218 39.77 -23.05 -37.28
C GLU A 218 39.56 -21.73 -38.01
N ASN A 219 38.39 -21.11 -37.82
CA ASN A 219 38.27 -19.68 -38.04
C ASN A 219 38.25 -18.99 -36.69
N ARG A 220 39.45 -18.68 -36.24
CA ARG A 220 39.76 -17.84 -35.10
C ARG A 220 39.21 -16.44 -35.38
N THR A 221 37.91 -16.23 -35.15
CA THR A 221 37.39 -14.88 -34.95
C THR A 221 38.10 -14.32 -33.74
N ARG A 222 39.07 -13.45 -34.01
CA ARG A 222 39.77 -12.61 -33.07
C ARG A 222 38.70 -11.80 -32.32
N GLY A 223 38.24 -12.36 -31.20
CA GLY A 223 37.19 -11.79 -30.39
C GLY A 223 37.64 -10.43 -29.90
N THR A 224 36.78 -9.43 -30.08
CA THR A 224 36.80 -8.22 -29.26
C THR A 224 36.97 -8.66 -27.81
N PRO A 225 37.97 -8.14 -27.05
CA PRO A 225 38.14 -8.57 -25.67
C PRO A 225 36.82 -8.33 -24.93
N VAL A 226 36.20 -9.41 -24.46
CA VAL A 226 34.96 -9.35 -23.69
C VAL A 226 35.28 -8.56 -22.44
N ARG A 227 34.83 -7.31 -22.39
CA ARG A 227 35.08 -6.43 -21.24
C ARG A 227 34.31 -6.97 -20.05
N LEU A 228 35.02 -7.30 -18.97
CA LEU A 228 34.42 -7.81 -17.74
C LEU A 228 33.30 -6.87 -17.25
N ALA A 229 32.12 -7.42 -16.96
CA ALA A 229 30.96 -6.64 -16.55
C ALA A 229 31.19 -5.93 -15.21
N VAL A 230 30.59 -4.75 -15.06
CA VAL A 230 30.72 -3.90 -13.87
C VAL A 230 29.74 -4.38 -12.79
N PRO A 231 30.19 -4.61 -11.54
CA PRO A 231 29.30 -4.94 -10.43
C PRO A 231 28.28 -3.85 -10.12
N GLN A 232 27.16 -4.23 -9.54
CA GLN A 232 26.11 -3.32 -9.08
C GLN A 232 25.90 -3.48 -7.58
N ILE A 233 26.01 -2.38 -6.83
CA ILE A 233 25.69 -2.36 -5.39
C ILE A 233 24.17 -2.13 -5.23
N LEU A 234 23.51 -3.06 -4.54
CA LEU A 234 22.09 -3.05 -4.18
C LEU A 234 21.87 -2.51 -2.77
N GLU A 235 22.73 -2.94 -1.84
CA GLU A 235 22.74 -2.47 -0.46
C GLU A 235 24.16 -2.04 -0.10
N PRO A 236 24.34 -0.98 0.68
CA PRO A 236 23.30 -0.03 1.11
C PRO A 236 22.75 0.80 -0.07
N ARG A 237 21.49 1.24 0.05
CA ARG A 237 20.80 2.08 -0.96
C ARG A 237 21.41 3.49 -0.99
N GLU A 238 21.18 4.21 -2.07
CA GLU A 238 21.57 5.63 -2.15
C GLU A 238 20.93 6.43 -1.02
N GLY A 239 21.73 7.21 -0.30
CA GLY A 239 21.31 8.02 0.84
C GLY A 239 20.96 7.22 2.09
N GLN A 240 21.08 5.87 2.08
CA GLN A 240 20.77 5.05 3.25
C GLN A 240 21.69 5.43 4.42
N THR A 241 21.10 5.59 5.59
CA THR A 241 21.84 5.78 6.83
C THR A 241 22.35 4.43 7.33
N VAL A 242 23.66 4.35 7.57
CA VAL A 242 24.33 3.22 8.21
C VAL A 242 24.59 3.61 9.67
N SER A 243 24.08 2.80 10.59
CA SER A 243 24.10 3.04 12.05
C SER A 243 25.28 2.40 12.78
N THR A 244 26.23 1.82 12.04
CA THR A 244 27.40 1.13 12.58
C THR A 244 28.65 1.54 11.81
N SER A 245 29.82 1.42 12.44
CA SER A 245 31.14 1.60 11.78
C SER A 245 31.44 0.56 10.69
N ALA A 246 30.50 -0.34 10.42
CA ALA A 246 30.53 -1.32 9.35
C ALA A 246 29.22 -1.31 8.54
N ALA A 247 29.32 -1.33 7.21
CA ALA A 247 28.18 -1.47 6.30
C ALA A 247 28.22 -2.86 5.64
N THR A 248 27.08 -3.55 5.62
CA THR A 248 26.92 -4.74 4.76
C THR A 248 26.64 -4.25 3.34
N VAL A 249 27.57 -4.50 2.44
CA VAL A 249 27.44 -4.24 1.01
C VAL A 249 26.98 -5.51 0.31
N ARG A 250 25.88 -5.44 -0.41
CA ARG A 250 25.37 -6.53 -1.25
C ARG A 250 25.18 -6.05 -2.66
N GLY A 251 25.39 -6.93 -3.61
CA GLY A 251 25.26 -6.56 -5.00
C GLY A 251 25.37 -7.72 -5.97
N PHE A 252 25.21 -7.39 -7.25
CA PHE A 252 25.46 -8.31 -8.35
C PHE A 252 26.88 -8.13 -8.87
N ALA A 253 27.52 -9.23 -9.23
CA ALA A 253 28.83 -9.24 -9.84
C ALA A 253 28.93 -10.40 -10.84
N PRO A 254 29.88 -10.35 -11.80
CA PRO A 254 30.12 -11.46 -12.71
C PRO A 254 30.32 -12.79 -11.94
N LEU A 255 29.84 -13.90 -12.51
CA LEU A 255 30.00 -15.24 -11.93
C LEU A 255 31.48 -15.57 -11.73
N GLU A 256 31.81 -16.14 -10.56
CA GLU A 256 33.17 -16.59 -10.22
C GLU A 256 34.21 -15.46 -10.40
N SER A 257 33.84 -14.24 -10.00
CA SER A 257 34.74 -13.09 -9.99
C SER A 257 35.01 -12.62 -8.57
N ARG A 258 36.12 -11.92 -8.37
CA ARG A 258 36.45 -11.27 -7.10
C ARG A 258 36.00 -9.83 -7.16
N VAL A 259 35.17 -9.41 -6.22
CA VAL A 259 34.64 -8.05 -6.11
C VAL A 259 35.47 -7.26 -5.12
N GLN A 260 36.15 -6.24 -5.61
CA GLN A 260 36.88 -5.29 -4.78
C GLN A 260 35.97 -4.11 -4.43
N LEU A 261 35.85 -3.81 -3.14
CA LEU A 261 35.06 -2.70 -2.62
C LEU A 261 35.97 -1.55 -2.22
N SER A 262 35.54 -0.33 -2.53
CA SER A 262 36.17 0.90 -2.05
C SER A 262 35.19 1.77 -1.28
N VAL A 263 35.69 2.42 -0.22
CA VAL A 263 35.02 3.48 0.53
C VAL A 263 35.85 4.74 0.36
N ASP A 264 35.25 5.84 -0.09
CA ASP A 264 35.92 7.13 -0.33
C ASP A 264 37.20 7.02 -1.17
N GLY A 265 37.19 6.09 -2.14
CA GLY A 265 38.30 5.82 -3.05
C GLY A 265 39.38 4.87 -2.50
N ALA A 266 39.37 4.56 -1.20
CA ALA A 266 40.27 3.58 -0.60
C ALA A 266 39.68 2.17 -0.71
N VAL A 267 40.47 1.19 -1.16
CA VAL A 267 40.04 -0.21 -1.18
C VAL A 267 39.96 -0.74 0.25
N VAL A 268 38.79 -1.26 0.63
CA VAL A 268 38.49 -1.72 1.99
C VAL A 268 38.31 -3.24 2.10
N GLY A 269 38.13 -3.94 0.98
CA GLY A 269 37.97 -5.39 0.98
C GLY A 269 37.86 -5.99 -0.41
N THR A 270 38.04 -7.31 -0.49
CA THR A 270 37.81 -8.10 -1.70
C THR A 270 37.00 -9.35 -1.34
N PHE A 271 35.91 -9.59 -2.06
CA PHE A 271 34.91 -10.62 -1.74
C PHE A 271 34.68 -11.50 -2.97
N GLU A 272 34.41 -12.78 -2.78
CA GLU A 272 34.07 -13.68 -3.88
C GLU A 272 32.62 -13.46 -4.34
N SER A 273 32.39 -13.51 -5.65
CA SER A 273 31.06 -13.54 -6.24
C SER A 273 30.59 -14.99 -6.34
N ALA A 274 29.55 -15.33 -5.57
CA ALA A 274 28.88 -16.62 -5.59
C ALA A 274 27.51 -16.47 -6.27
N GLU A 275 27.24 -17.32 -7.25
CA GLU A 275 25.95 -17.34 -7.98
C GLU A 275 25.58 -15.98 -8.62
N GLY A 276 26.58 -15.16 -8.97
CA GLY A 276 26.38 -13.84 -9.59
C GLY A 276 26.05 -12.73 -8.59
N SER A 277 26.19 -13.01 -7.30
CA SER A 277 26.01 -12.06 -6.21
C SER A 277 27.25 -11.98 -5.34
N PHE A 278 27.47 -10.83 -4.73
CA PHE A 278 28.50 -10.67 -3.71
C PHE A 278 27.88 -10.06 -2.45
N ARG A 279 28.47 -10.44 -1.32
CA ARG A 279 28.16 -9.86 -0.01
C ARG A 279 29.48 -9.63 0.71
N GLY A 280 29.68 -8.42 1.19
CA GLY A 280 30.84 -8.04 1.98
C GLY A 280 30.45 -7.11 3.11
N THR A 281 31.17 -7.17 4.22
CA THR A 281 31.06 -6.16 5.27
C THR A 281 32.28 -5.27 5.19
N VAL A 282 32.09 -3.97 5.09
CA VAL A 282 33.17 -2.99 4.98
C VAL A 282 33.09 -1.97 6.10
N SER A 283 34.22 -1.56 6.63
CA SER A 283 34.27 -0.48 7.60
C SER A 283 34.00 0.85 6.90
N VAL A 284 33.06 1.63 7.43
CA VAL A 284 32.73 2.95 6.94
C VAL A 284 33.22 3.97 7.97
N PRO A 285 34.28 4.74 7.67
CA PRO A 285 34.82 5.71 8.62
C PRO A 285 33.83 6.86 8.80
N GLU A 286 33.71 7.34 10.04
CA GLU A 286 33.01 8.59 10.32
C GLU A 286 33.89 9.74 9.79
N ASN A 287 33.38 10.49 8.83
CA ASN A 287 34.04 11.68 8.28
C ASN A 287 33.28 12.95 8.67
N GLN A 288 33.91 14.11 8.47
CA GLN A 288 33.33 15.41 8.85
C GLN A 288 31.99 15.71 8.17
N GLU A 289 31.75 15.10 7.00
CA GLU A 289 30.53 15.27 6.20
C GLU A 289 29.43 14.25 6.53
N ARG A 290 29.71 13.27 7.42
CA ARG A 290 28.81 12.15 7.77
C ARG A 290 28.27 11.38 6.57
N THR A 291 29.06 11.28 5.50
CA THR A 291 28.67 10.56 4.28
C THR A 291 29.83 9.77 3.72
N ALA A 292 29.61 8.54 3.24
CA ALA A 292 30.66 7.74 2.62
C ALA A 292 30.25 7.27 1.23
N VAL A 293 31.21 7.22 0.30
CA VAL A 293 31.00 6.82 -1.09
C VAL A 293 31.52 5.41 -1.32
N LEU A 294 30.61 4.48 -1.61
CA LEU A 294 30.88 3.08 -1.89
C LEU A 294 30.97 2.82 -3.38
N ARG A 295 31.99 2.06 -3.81
CA ARG A 295 32.11 1.57 -5.20
C ARG A 295 32.57 0.12 -5.22
N ALA A 296 32.20 -0.60 -6.26
CA ALA A 296 32.59 -1.99 -6.48
C ALA A 296 33.22 -2.17 -7.86
N ARG A 297 34.22 -3.04 -8.00
CA ARG A 297 34.73 -3.51 -9.29
C ARG A 297 34.98 -5.01 -9.27
N ALA A 298 34.86 -5.66 -10.42
CA ALA A 298 35.10 -7.09 -10.55
C ALA A 298 36.52 -7.34 -11.06
N ILE A 299 37.11 -8.45 -10.62
CA ILE A 299 38.39 -8.98 -11.04
C ILE A 299 38.19 -10.44 -11.43
N LYS A 300 38.53 -10.80 -12.67
CA LYS A 300 38.46 -12.19 -13.16
C LYS A 300 39.51 -12.40 -14.24
N ASP A 301 40.27 -13.49 -14.14
CA ASP A 301 41.27 -13.92 -15.14
C ASP A 301 42.26 -12.81 -15.56
N GLY A 302 42.74 -12.03 -14.58
CA GLY A 302 43.67 -10.91 -14.81
C GLY A 302 43.02 -9.65 -15.40
N GLN A 303 41.73 -9.68 -15.74
CA GLN A 303 40.96 -8.52 -16.16
C GLN A 303 40.30 -7.83 -14.97
N THR A 304 40.19 -6.51 -15.04
CA THR A 304 39.46 -5.69 -14.07
C THR A 304 38.38 -4.89 -14.78
N SER A 305 37.17 -4.88 -14.21
CA SER A 305 36.09 -4.04 -14.74
C SER A 305 36.23 -2.60 -14.27
N ALA A 306 35.47 -1.70 -14.89
CA ALA A 306 35.33 -0.34 -14.39
C ALA A 306 34.66 -0.35 -13.00
N TRP A 307 34.87 0.72 -12.24
CA TRP A 307 34.15 0.93 -10.99
C TRP A 307 32.65 1.11 -11.25
N SER A 308 31.83 0.56 -10.35
CA SER A 308 30.40 0.77 -10.31
C SER A 308 30.07 2.27 -10.20
N VAL A 309 28.81 2.58 -10.50
CA VAL A 309 28.19 3.85 -10.09
C VAL A 309 28.42 4.01 -8.58
N PRO A 310 28.89 5.19 -8.13
CA PRO A 310 29.08 5.45 -6.71
C PRO A 310 27.76 5.35 -5.95
N ARG A 311 27.83 4.83 -4.72
CA ARG A 311 26.72 4.81 -3.77
C ARG A 311 27.06 5.65 -2.56
N THR A 312 26.33 6.73 -2.35
CA THR A 312 26.55 7.59 -1.18
C THR A 312 25.68 7.10 -0.04
N VAL A 313 26.26 6.84 1.13
CA VAL A 313 25.53 6.53 2.36
C VAL A 313 25.72 7.62 3.39
N ARG A 314 24.74 7.80 4.26
CA ARG A 314 24.88 8.63 5.46
C ARG A 314 25.41 7.78 6.61
N VAL A 315 26.24 8.35 7.45
CA VAL A 315 26.80 7.70 8.63
C VAL A 315 26.20 8.38 9.85
N ASP A 316 25.34 7.66 10.57
CA ASP A 316 24.74 8.16 11.81
C ASP A 316 24.94 7.13 12.91
N THR A 317 25.99 7.34 13.70
CA THR A 317 26.38 6.47 14.82
C THR A 317 25.82 6.97 16.16
N LYS A 318 25.10 8.11 16.19
CA LYS A 318 24.64 8.73 17.44
C LYS A 318 23.26 8.19 17.80
N GLY A 319 23.12 7.67 19.02
CA GLY A 319 21.81 7.30 19.57
C GLY A 319 20.92 8.52 19.88
N PRO A 320 19.60 8.32 20.04
CA PRO A 320 18.67 9.42 20.26
C PRO A 320 18.85 10.06 21.65
N ASP A 321 18.55 11.36 21.76
CA ASP A 321 18.63 12.07 23.03
C ASP A 321 17.45 11.70 23.95
N ILE A 322 17.74 11.39 25.22
CA ILE A 322 16.73 11.05 26.24
C ILE A 322 16.55 12.26 27.14
N ALA A 323 15.34 12.83 27.18
CA ALA A 323 14.99 13.97 28.05
C ALA A 323 14.84 13.56 29.53
N ILE A 324 15.91 13.04 30.13
CA ILE A 324 15.93 12.48 31.49
C ILE A 324 15.49 13.46 32.58
N THR A 325 15.63 14.77 32.34
CA THR A 325 15.21 15.83 33.26
C THR A 325 13.70 15.96 33.40
N ARG A 326 12.95 15.40 32.45
CA ARG A 326 11.47 15.37 32.47
C ARG A 326 10.91 13.99 32.82
N ALA A 327 11.78 13.03 33.14
CA ALA A 327 11.33 11.74 33.61
C ALA A 327 10.82 11.85 35.05
N ALA A 328 9.66 11.26 35.33
CA ALA A 328 8.99 11.33 36.63
C ALA A 328 8.56 9.94 37.09
N LEU A 329 8.61 9.71 38.41
CA LEU A 329 8.10 8.51 39.04
C LEU A 329 6.80 8.86 39.77
N LEU A 330 5.67 8.32 39.30
CA LEU A 330 4.34 8.61 39.83
C LEU A 330 3.81 7.43 40.66
N PRO A 331 3.02 7.64 41.73
CA PRO A 331 2.33 6.55 42.43
C PRO A 331 1.40 5.77 41.48
N ASP A 332 1.37 4.44 41.56
CA ASP A 332 0.43 3.63 40.76
C ASP A 332 -0.98 3.67 41.39
N PRO A 333 -1.97 4.33 40.76
CA PRO A 333 -3.29 4.54 41.35
C PRO A 333 -4.13 3.26 41.46
N GLN A 334 -3.75 2.16 40.80
CA GLN A 334 -4.58 0.94 40.74
C GLN A 334 -4.16 -0.17 41.71
N ARG A 335 -2.94 -0.15 42.27
CA ARG A 335 -2.39 -1.31 43.01
C ARG A 335 -1.73 -1.04 44.36
N GLY A 336 -1.84 0.19 44.88
CA GLY A 336 -1.45 0.52 46.26
C GLY A 336 0.06 0.72 46.47
N LEU A 337 0.43 0.97 47.74
CA LEU A 337 1.78 1.34 48.21
C LEU A 337 2.79 0.21 47.89
N GLY A 338 3.62 0.38 46.86
CA GLY A 338 4.62 -0.61 46.44
C GLY A 338 4.88 -0.68 44.94
N ARG A 339 4.07 0.01 44.13
CA ARG A 339 4.30 0.18 42.69
C ARG A 339 4.27 1.64 42.29
N ALA A 340 5.14 1.98 41.34
CA ALA A 340 5.21 3.31 40.76
C ALA A 340 5.29 3.22 39.23
N LEU A 341 4.73 4.22 38.57
CA LEU A 341 4.77 4.41 37.12
C LEU A 341 5.92 5.36 36.79
N LEU A 342 6.98 4.86 36.16
CA LEU A 342 8.00 5.72 35.56
C LEU A 342 7.45 6.24 34.25
N VAL A 343 7.44 7.56 34.09
CA VAL A 343 7.00 8.26 32.89
C VAL A 343 8.19 9.00 32.29
N VAL A 344 8.46 8.77 31.01
CA VAL A 344 9.54 9.42 30.25
C VAL A 344 8.95 10.04 28.99
N PRO A 345 9.04 11.36 28.80
CA PRO A 345 8.62 12.00 27.55
C PRO A 345 9.51 11.53 26.39
N ALA A 346 8.90 11.07 25.30
CA ALA A 346 9.61 10.64 24.11
C ALA A 346 9.78 11.83 23.15
N GLY A 347 11.00 12.36 23.03
CA GLY A 347 11.31 13.36 22.00
C GLY A 347 11.61 12.71 20.64
N GLY A 348 11.14 13.36 19.57
CA GLY A 348 11.64 13.37 18.18
C GLY A 348 11.93 12.05 17.48
N ASP A 349 12.94 11.31 17.95
CA ASP A 349 13.56 10.20 17.23
C ASP A 349 13.57 8.87 18.01
N VAL A 350 13.06 8.85 19.26
CA VAL A 350 13.03 7.62 20.08
C VAL A 350 11.96 6.66 19.58
N ARG A 351 12.37 5.50 19.04
CA ARG A 351 11.49 4.41 18.59
C ARG A 351 11.12 3.47 19.73
N SER A 352 12.09 3.07 20.55
CA SER A 352 11.86 2.25 21.75
C SER A 352 12.69 2.73 22.92
N LEU A 353 12.16 2.58 24.13
CA LEU A 353 12.84 2.88 25.38
C LEU A 353 12.68 1.67 26.30
N ALA A 354 13.75 1.30 27.01
CA ALA A 354 13.72 0.22 27.98
C ALA A 354 14.48 0.62 29.25
N VAL A 355 14.00 0.13 30.40
CA VAL A 355 14.77 0.13 31.65
C VAL A 355 15.64 -1.10 31.66
N LEU A 356 16.95 -0.93 31.79
CA LEU A 356 17.89 -2.01 32.02
C LEU A 356 17.97 -2.29 33.53
N LEU A 357 17.60 -3.50 33.90
CA LEU A 357 17.75 -4.02 35.25
C LEU A 357 19.21 -4.42 35.53
N PRO A 358 19.63 -4.55 36.81
CA PRO A 358 20.99 -4.95 37.18
C PRO A 358 21.44 -6.29 36.57
N ASN A 359 20.49 -7.19 36.28
CA ASN A 359 20.73 -8.47 35.61
C ASN A 359 20.75 -8.36 34.07
N HIS A 360 20.87 -7.16 33.50
CA HIS A 360 20.80 -6.86 32.07
C HIS A 360 19.46 -7.18 31.38
N ALA A 361 18.42 -7.52 32.13
CA ALA A 361 17.08 -7.68 31.58
C ALA A 361 16.49 -6.31 31.22
N ALA A 362 15.97 -6.17 30.00
CA ALA A 362 15.36 -4.94 29.51
C ALA A 362 13.84 -5.02 29.67
N ILE A 363 13.25 -4.12 30.46
CA ILE A 363 11.80 -3.95 30.53
C ILE A 363 11.40 -2.85 29.54
N PRO A 364 10.65 -3.16 28.46
CA PRO A 364 10.20 -2.14 27.52
C PRO A 364 9.18 -1.19 28.18
N LEU A 365 9.21 0.08 27.79
CA LEU A 365 8.18 1.04 28.19
C LEU A 365 6.97 0.93 27.24
N GLU A 366 5.77 0.96 27.82
CA GLU A 366 4.48 1.07 27.11
C GLU A 366 4.32 2.49 26.55
N ARG A 367 3.90 2.63 25.29
CA ARG A 367 3.72 3.92 24.61
C ARG A 367 2.26 4.32 24.58
N ASP A 368 1.97 5.51 25.09
CA ASP A 368 0.67 6.19 24.97
C ASP A 368 0.90 7.63 24.49
N GLY A 369 0.72 7.87 23.18
CA GLY A 369 1.05 9.16 22.55
C GLY A 369 2.55 9.51 22.65
N GLU A 370 2.84 10.72 23.15
CA GLU A 370 4.20 11.23 23.38
C GLU A 370 4.83 10.75 24.70
N VAL A 371 4.10 9.93 25.47
CA VAL A 371 4.47 9.52 26.80
C VAL A 371 4.81 8.03 26.81
N LEU A 372 6.00 7.69 27.30
CA LEU A 372 6.43 6.31 27.53
C LEU A 372 6.35 6.00 29.01
N SER A 373 5.77 4.86 29.38
CA SER A 373 5.58 4.50 30.78
C SER A 373 5.91 3.04 31.10
N VAL A 374 6.42 2.77 32.30
CA VAL A 374 6.64 1.40 32.80
C VAL A 374 6.35 1.32 34.29
N ARG A 375 5.73 0.21 34.70
CA ARG A 375 5.46 -0.07 36.12
C ARG A 375 6.67 -0.73 36.76
N LEU A 376 7.14 -0.14 37.85
CA LEU A 376 8.28 -0.63 38.62
C LEU A 376 7.86 -0.92 40.07
N ALA A 377 8.49 -1.94 40.66
CA ALA A 377 8.39 -2.19 42.09
C ALA A 377 9.24 -1.16 42.84
N VAL A 378 8.72 -0.63 43.95
CA VAL A 378 9.42 0.32 44.82
C VAL A 378 9.54 -0.25 46.25
N PRO A 379 10.60 0.11 47.01
CA PRO A 379 11.65 1.09 46.71
C PRO A 379 12.66 0.60 45.65
N LEU A 380 13.16 1.52 44.81
CA LEU A 380 14.17 1.22 43.80
C LEU A 380 15.53 1.00 44.48
N GLN A 381 16.26 -0.04 44.08
CA GLN A 381 17.60 -0.35 44.59
C GLN A 381 18.68 0.32 43.72
N GLY A 382 18.72 1.66 43.74
CA GLY A 382 19.75 2.44 43.05
C GLY A 382 19.29 3.08 41.72
N PRO A 383 20.24 3.62 40.94
CA PRO A 383 19.95 4.30 39.69
C PRO A 383 19.40 3.34 38.64
N LEU A 384 18.52 3.83 37.77
CA LEU A 384 18.01 3.09 36.64
C LEU A 384 18.81 3.46 35.38
N HIS A 385 19.08 2.49 34.53
CA HIS A 385 19.66 2.74 33.22
C HIS A 385 18.56 2.72 32.17
N LEU A 386 18.34 3.84 31.49
CA LEU A 386 17.36 3.98 30.43
C LEU A 386 18.08 3.85 29.08
N ARG A 387 17.70 2.85 28.29
CA ARG A 387 18.23 2.65 26.93
C ARG A 387 17.19 3.02 25.91
N ALA A 388 17.47 4.06 25.13
CA ALA A 388 16.68 4.45 23.97
C ALA A 388 17.28 3.86 22.69
N THR A 389 16.41 3.58 21.73
CA THR A 389 16.76 3.14 20.37
C THR A 389 15.98 3.97 19.38
N ASP A 390 16.63 4.49 18.35
CA ASP A 390 15.99 5.27 17.29
C ASP A 390 15.41 4.39 16.17
N ALA A 391 14.91 5.02 15.12
CA ALA A 391 14.41 4.33 13.94
C ALA A 391 15.49 3.55 13.16
N HIS A 392 16.75 3.96 13.29
CA HIS A 392 17.92 3.43 12.57
C HIS A 392 18.70 2.37 13.36
N GLY A 393 18.28 2.08 14.60
CA GLY A 393 18.90 1.08 15.47
C GLY A 393 20.04 1.62 16.35
N ASN A 394 20.31 2.93 16.31
CA ASN A 394 21.29 3.54 17.20
C ASN A 394 20.76 3.53 18.62
N THR A 395 21.61 3.20 19.59
CA THR A 395 21.22 3.15 21.00
C THR A 395 21.97 4.18 21.83
N HIS A 396 21.25 4.81 22.76
CA HIS A 396 21.84 5.66 23.78
C HIS A 396 21.37 5.17 25.15
N THR A 397 22.31 4.98 26.09
CA THR A 397 21.99 4.57 27.47
C THR A 397 22.35 5.69 28.42
N VAL A 398 21.38 6.14 29.22
CA VAL A 398 21.57 7.19 30.21
C VAL A 398 21.20 6.67 31.59
N GLN A 399 21.99 7.03 32.59
CA GLN A 399 21.71 6.74 33.99
C GLN A 399 20.76 7.79 34.56
N TRP A 400 19.63 7.36 35.09
CA TRP A 400 18.61 8.19 35.72
C TRP A 400 18.52 7.89 37.22
N HIS A 401 18.54 8.95 38.03
CA HIS A 401 18.41 8.85 39.48
C HIS A 401 17.00 9.33 39.88
N PRO A 402 16.22 8.52 40.60
CA PRO A 402 14.97 9.01 41.18
C PRO A 402 15.31 10.03 42.26
N PHE A 403 15.05 11.32 41.99
CA PHE A 403 15.05 12.31 43.06
C PHE A 403 13.86 12.00 43.98
N LEU A 404 14.14 11.81 45.27
CA LEU A 404 13.12 11.53 46.29
C LEU A 404 12.09 12.66 46.32
N SER A 405 10.90 12.41 45.78
CA SER A 405 9.69 13.18 46.06
C SER A 405 8.55 12.22 46.33
N TYR A 406 8.73 11.38 47.35
CA TYR A 406 7.58 10.80 48.05
C TYR A 406 6.95 11.93 48.87
N THR A 407 6.13 12.76 48.23
CA THR A 407 5.08 13.45 48.97
C THR A 407 4.04 12.39 49.32
N THR A 408 3.93 12.08 50.61
CA THR A 408 2.79 11.35 51.16
C THR A 408 1.54 12.14 50.80
N ALA A 409 0.87 11.76 49.71
CA ALA A 409 -0.38 12.38 49.30
C ALA A 409 -1.46 11.99 50.33
N GLU A 410 -1.74 12.91 51.24
CA GLU A 410 -3.00 12.93 51.96
C GLU A 410 -4.16 12.88 50.96
N SER A 411 -5.17 12.08 51.30
CA SER A 411 -6.38 11.76 50.54
C SER A 411 -7.04 12.97 49.86
N PRO A 412 -7.45 12.89 48.57
CA PRO A 412 -8.26 13.93 47.96
C PRO A 412 -9.69 13.87 48.51
N THR A 413 -10.14 15.00 49.05
CA THR A 413 -11.47 15.16 49.64
C THR A 413 -12.60 15.07 48.60
N ARG A 414 -13.80 14.75 49.12
CA ARG A 414 -15.06 14.37 48.44
C ARG A 414 -15.60 15.36 47.40
N SER A 415 -14.99 16.54 47.20
CA SER A 415 -15.51 17.62 46.36
C SER A 415 -15.28 17.41 44.86
N THR A 416 -14.19 16.77 44.45
CA THR A 416 -13.83 16.64 43.01
C THR A 416 -14.68 15.61 42.26
N ARG A 417 -15.27 14.61 42.96
CA ARG A 417 -16.18 13.63 42.34
C ARG A 417 -17.57 14.19 41.98
N LEU A 418 -18.00 15.28 42.62
CA LEU A 418 -19.29 15.90 42.35
C LEU A 418 -19.28 16.81 41.11
N GLN A 419 -18.12 17.37 40.72
CA GLN A 419 -18.00 18.25 39.56
C GLN A 419 -17.95 17.51 38.22
N LEU A 420 -17.38 16.30 38.16
CA LEU A 420 -17.34 15.47 36.94
C LEU A 420 -18.74 14.94 36.54
N ALA A 421 -19.62 14.67 37.51
CA ALA A 421 -20.94 14.11 37.24
C ALA A 421 -21.94 15.15 36.72
N ALA A 422 -21.82 16.42 37.14
CA ALA A 422 -22.66 17.52 36.68
C ALA A 422 -22.35 17.94 35.24
N ALA A 423 -21.08 17.89 34.82
CA ALA A 423 -20.67 18.24 33.45
C ALA A 423 -21.20 17.26 32.38
N ALA A 424 -21.48 16.01 32.75
CA ALA A 424 -21.96 14.97 31.83
C ALA A 424 -23.48 15.03 31.55
N SER A 425 -24.28 15.62 32.44
CA SER A 425 -25.72 15.81 32.24
C SER A 425 -26.04 17.00 31.33
N ASP A 426 -25.25 18.07 31.42
CA ASP A 426 -25.47 19.30 30.64
C ASP A 426 -25.13 19.14 29.16
N LEU A 427 -24.18 18.26 28.82
CA LEU A 427 -23.86 17.97 27.41
C LEU A 427 -24.99 17.21 26.70
N ARG A 428 -25.76 16.41 27.43
CA ARG A 428 -26.83 15.57 26.88
C ARG A 428 -28.12 16.36 26.61
N SER A 429 -28.40 17.39 27.43
CA SER A 429 -29.51 18.32 27.21
C SER A 429 -29.21 19.30 26.06
N TRP A 430 -27.95 19.71 25.88
CA TRP A 430 -27.54 20.53 24.74
C TRP A 430 -27.69 19.82 23.39
N LEU A 431 -27.24 18.56 23.29
CA LEU A 431 -27.32 17.78 22.05
C LEU A 431 -28.77 17.48 21.63
N SER A 432 -29.67 17.28 22.59
CA SER A 432 -31.09 17.03 22.31
C SER A 432 -31.84 18.30 21.87
N GLY A 433 -31.50 19.47 22.42
CA GLY A 433 -32.02 20.75 21.96
C GLY A 433 -31.60 21.08 20.52
N PHE A 434 -30.34 20.80 20.17
CA PHE A 434 -29.82 21.06 18.82
C PHE A 434 -30.52 20.21 17.74
N LEU A 435 -30.78 18.93 18.03
CA LEU A 435 -31.46 18.03 17.10
C LEU A 435 -32.93 18.45 16.83
N LEU A 436 -33.60 18.99 17.85
CA LEU A 436 -34.98 19.46 17.76
C LEU A 436 -35.12 20.72 16.91
N VAL A 437 -34.19 21.68 17.08
CA VAL A 437 -34.15 22.91 16.25
C VAL A 437 -33.85 22.56 14.79
N PHE A 438 -32.92 21.64 14.55
CA PHE A 438 -32.58 21.20 13.19
C PHE A 438 -33.75 20.48 12.50
N ALA A 439 -34.46 19.60 13.22
CA ALA A 439 -35.65 18.92 12.71
C ALA A 439 -36.80 19.91 12.41
N ALA A 440 -37.00 20.92 13.26
CA ALA A 440 -38.01 21.96 13.02
C ALA A 440 -37.68 22.81 11.78
N LEU A 441 -36.42 23.22 11.61
CA LEU A 441 -35.97 23.97 10.43
C LEU A 441 -36.08 23.15 9.14
N PHE A 442 -35.79 21.84 9.21
CA PHE A 442 -35.95 20.93 8.07
C PHE A 442 -37.42 20.75 7.67
N VAL A 443 -38.32 20.63 8.65
CA VAL A 443 -39.77 20.53 8.38
C VAL A 443 -40.32 21.84 7.82
N VAL A 444 -39.86 23.00 8.30
CA VAL A 444 -40.23 24.30 7.71
C VAL A 444 -39.71 24.41 6.27
N ASN A 445 -38.47 24.02 6.00
CA ASN A 445 -37.90 24.01 4.65
C ASN A 445 -38.69 23.08 3.70
N LEU A 446 -38.99 21.87 4.16
CA LEU A 446 -39.78 20.90 3.40
C LEU A 446 -41.23 21.38 3.17
N PHE A 447 -41.83 22.07 4.13
CA PHE A 447 -43.16 22.65 4.00
C PHE A 447 -43.20 23.80 2.98
N PHE A 448 -42.18 24.65 2.95
CA PHE A 448 -42.04 25.69 1.94
C PHE A 448 -41.79 25.11 0.54
N HIS A 449 -40.97 24.05 0.45
CA HIS A 449 -40.67 23.40 -0.81
C HIS A 449 -41.88 22.65 -1.40
N LEU A 450 -42.71 22.05 -0.54
CA LEU A 450 -43.90 21.30 -0.97
C LEU A 450 -45.13 22.17 -1.23
N ARG A 451 -45.26 23.34 -0.57
CA ARG A 451 -46.48 24.17 -0.68
C ARG A 451 -46.42 25.26 -1.76
N PHE A 452 -45.24 25.68 -2.20
CA PHE A 452 -45.09 26.83 -3.11
C PHE A 452 -44.70 26.51 -4.56
N HIS A 453 -44.76 25.24 -4.99
CA HIS A 453 -44.38 24.87 -6.35
C HIS A 453 -45.43 25.20 -7.44
N ARG A 454 -46.40 26.09 -7.18
CA ARG A 454 -47.40 26.50 -8.18
C ARG A 454 -47.48 27.97 -8.52
N LEU A 455 -46.80 28.88 -7.82
CA LEU A 455 -46.85 30.30 -8.17
C LEU A 455 -45.50 30.95 -7.86
N LEU A 456 -44.81 31.40 -8.91
CA LEU A 456 -43.66 32.33 -8.99
C LEU A 456 -42.37 31.71 -9.55
N HIS A 457 -41.78 32.45 -10.49
CA HIS A 457 -40.64 32.08 -11.31
C HIS A 457 -39.38 31.75 -10.49
N ALA A 458 -38.66 30.73 -10.95
CA ALA A 458 -37.50 30.11 -10.30
C ALA A 458 -36.35 31.09 -9.95
N ASP A 459 -36.26 32.23 -10.64
CA ASP A 459 -35.14 33.16 -10.46
C ASP A 459 -35.25 34.02 -9.19
N LEU A 460 -36.44 34.24 -8.63
CA LEU A 460 -36.60 35.06 -7.41
C LEU A 460 -36.17 34.30 -6.14
N VAL A 461 -36.37 32.98 -6.13
CA VAL A 461 -36.07 32.10 -4.99
C VAL A 461 -34.57 31.88 -4.85
N GLY A 462 -33.83 31.81 -5.97
CA GLY A 462 -32.37 31.74 -5.96
C GLY A 462 -31.71 32.99 -5.36
N HIS A 463 -32.23 34.19 -5.67
CA HIS A 463 -31.70 35.45 -5.14
C HIS A 463 -32.00 35.64 -3.65
N ALA A 464 -33.19 35.24 -3.17
CA ALA A 464 -33.52 35.30 -1.75
C ALA A 464 -32.67 34.34 -0.90
N LEU A 465 -32.38 33.15 -1.40
CA LEU A 465 -31.48 32.18 -0.75
C LEU A 465 -30.04 32.68 -0.68
N LEU A 466 -29.55 33.38 -1.71
CA LEU A 466 -28.22 34.00 -1.70
C LEU A 466 -28.12 35.12 -0.64
N VAL A 467 -29.16 35.97 -0.51
CA VAL A 467 -29.22 37.07 0.47
C VAL A 467 -29.32 36.57 1.92
N VAL A 468 -30.09 35.50 2.17
CA VAL A 468 -30.19 34.89 3.52
C VAL A 468 -28.89 34.16 3.89
N SER A 469 -28.22 33.54 2.93
CA SER A 469 -26.92 32.88 3.15
C SER A 469 -25.80 33.89 3.42
N LEU A 470 -25.78 35.02 2.68
CA LEU A 470 -24.83 36.12 2.88
C LEU A 470 -25.12 36.90 4.18
N GLY A 471 -26.39 37.08 4.56
CA GLY A 471 -26.76 37.72 5.83
C GLY A 471 -26.38 36.89 7.06
N SER A 472 -26.43 35.57 6.93
CA SER A 472 -26.01 34.64 8.00
C SER A 472 -24.49 34.61 8.21
N ALA A 473 -23.70 34.92 7.17
CA ALA A 473 -22.24 35.02 7.26
C ALA A 473 -21.77 36.33 7.92
N VAL A 474 -22.55 37.41 7.83
CA VAL A 474 -22.21 38.71 8.46
C VAL A 474 -22.46 38.69 9.98
N VAL A 475 -23.44 37.92 10.47
CA VAL A 475 -23.72 37.76 11.91
C VAL A 475 -22.67 36.87 12.63
N PHE A 476 -21.87 36.10 11.88
CA PHE A 476 -20.79 35.29 12.43
C PHE A 476 -19.41 36.00 12.44
N LEU A 477 -19.30 37.19 11.86
CA LEU A 477 -18.04 37.96 11.73
C LEU A 477 -18.09 39.34 12.40
N THR A 478 -19.13 39.65 13.16
CA THR A 478 -19.21 40.75 14.14
C THR A 478 -19.57 40.17 15.50
#